data_AF-A0A957WJH8-F1
#
_entry.id   AF-A0A957WJH8-F1
#
_cell.length_a   1.000
_cell.length_b   1.000
_cell.length_c   1.000
_cell.angle_alpha   90.00
_cell.angle_beta   90.00
_cell.angle_gamma   90.00
#
_symmetry.space_group_name_H-M   'P 1'
#
loop_
_entity.id
_entity.type
_entity.pdbx_description
1 polymer ?
#
loop_
_entity_poly.entity_id
_entity_poly.type
_entity_poly.pdbx_seq_one_letter_code
_entity_poly.pdbx_strand_id
1 'polypeptide(L)'
;MFAYQDRAGEWNDIELPLQTYQAIRRYLQVANRLETIRQEDYIFTASDRTRIFRIPSKKNLYPNNIVPMQPLSTVTANKMIKKYARKAGVSEKKASFRAMQIGAKLKKENQQRMMSENEEITRLKAKIAELEARLNEKENKQS
;
A
#
# COMPACT_ATOMS: atom_id res chain seq x y z
N MET A 1 -14.29 -0.25 4.17
CA MET A 1 -13.92 1.04 3.56
C MET A 1 -13.21 1.88 4.62
N PHE A 2 -12.10 2.53 4.30
CA PHE A 2 -11.37 3.41 5.22
C PHE A 2 -11.29 4.82 4.66
N ALA A 3 -11.73 5.81 5.44
CA ALA A 3 -11.60 7.21 5.09
C ALA A 3 -10.22 7.74 5.53
N TYR A 4 -9.58 8.54 4.68
CA TYR A 4 -8.38 9.28 5.02
C TYR A 4 -8.43 10.70 4.46
N GLN A 5 -7.79 11.63 5.15
CA GLN A 5 -7.62 13.00 4.67
C GLN A 5 -6.31 13.12 3.90
N ASP A 6 -6.35 13.69 2.71
CA ASP A 6 -5.17 13.91 1.88
C ASP A 6 -4.42 15.20 2.27
N ARG A 7 -3.41 15.61 1.48
CA ARG A 7 -2.67 16.85 1.73
C ARG A 7 -3.49 18.11 1.43
N ALA A 8 -4.49 18.02 0.56
CA ALA A 8 -5.39 19.11 0.22
C ALA A 8 -6.48 19.31 1.28
N GLY A 9 -6.66 18.34 2.18
CA GLY A 9 -7.69 18.35 3.21
C GLY A 9 -8.97 17.64 2.80
N GLU A 10 -8.98 16.98 1.65
CA GLU A 10 -10.13 16.26 1.12
C GLU A 10 -10.22 14.86 1.72
N TRP A 11 -11.44 14.45 2.07
CA TRP A 11 -11.73 13.11 2.56
C TRP A 11 -11.88 12.15 1.39
N ASN A 12 -11.07 11.11 1.41
CA ASN A 12 -11.03 10.09 0.37
C ASN A 12 -11.26 8.72 1.00
N ASP A 13 -12.06 7.90 0.33
CA ASP A 13 -12.25 6.51 0.71
C ASP A 13 -11.25 5.61 -0.02
N ILE A 14 -10.63 4.70 0.74
CA ILE A 14 -9.76 3.66 0.19
C ILE A 14 -10.19 2.29 0.69
N GLU A 15 -10.18 1.33 -0.23
CA GLU A 15 -10.28 -0.07 0.10
C GLU A 15 -8.91 -0.59 0.52
N LEU A 16 -8.84 -1.12 1.75
CA LEU A 16 -7.63 -1.74 2.27
C LEU A 16 -7.67 -3.25 1.97
N PRO A 17 -6.53 -3.83 1.54
CA PRO A 17 -6.39 -5.29 1.53
C PRO A 17 -6.67 -5.88 2.92
N LEU A 18 -7.29 -7.06 2.95
CA LEU A 18 -7.69 -7.74 4.19
C LEU A 18 -6.52 -7.88 5.19
N GLN A 19 -5.34 -8.24 4.68
CA GLN A 19 -4.12 -8.39 5.49
C GLN A 19 -3.71 -7.06 6.16
N THR A 20 -3.82 -5.95 5.43
CA THR A 20 -3.55 -4.61 5.96
C THR A 20 -4.54 -4.23 7.05
N TYR A 21 -5.83 -4.50 6.83
CA TYR A 21 -6.87 -4.27 7.82
C TYR A 21 -6.63 -5.07 9.11
N GLN A 22 -6.32 -6.36 8.99
CA GLN A 22 -6.02 -7.22 10.13
C GLN A 22 -4.78 -6.73 10.92
N ALA A 23 -3.74 -6.28 10.22
CA ALA A 23 -2.55 -5.71 10.84
C ALA A 23 -2.87 -4.42 11.63
N ILE A 24 -3.68 -3.51 11.06
CA ILE A 24 -4.13 -2.30 11.74
C ILE A 24 -4.97 -2.65 12.97
N ARG A 25 -5.94 -3.56 12.83
CA ARG A 25 -6.78 -4.02 13.95
C ARG A 25 -5.93 -4.61 15.07
N ARG A 26 -4.95 -5.46 14.74
CA ARG A 26 -4.04 -6.06 15.73
C ARG A 26 -3.19 -5.01 16.44
N TYR A 27 -2.68 -4.02 15.70
CA TYR A 27 -1.97 -2.89 16.29
C TYR A 27 -2.86 -2.13 17.28
N LEU A 28 -4.11 -1.81 16.90
CA LEU A 28 -5.04 -1.08 17.77
C LEU A 28 -5.42 -1.89 19.02
N GLN A 29 -5.55 -3.21 18.90
CA GLN A 29 -5.76 -4.10 20.05
C GLN A 29 -4.59 -4.03 21.03
N VAL A 30 -3.35 -4.19 20.54
CA VAL A 30 -2.15 -4.15 21.39
C VAL A 30 -1.94 -2.77 22.01
N ALA A 31 -2.34 -1.71 21.31
CA ALA A 31 -2.30 -0.35 21.82
C ALA A 31 -3.46 -0.02 22.78
N ASN A 32 -4.39 -0.95 23.04
CA ASN A 32 -5.63 -0.73 23.79
C ASN A 32 -6.47 0.45 23.26
N ARG A 33 -6.49 0.62 21.93
CA ARG A 33 -7.20 1.72 21.23
C ARG A 33 -8.30 1.24 20.30
N LEU A 34 -8.53 -0.07 20.19
CA LEU A 34 -9.49 -0.60 19.22
C LEU A 34 -10.93 -0.07 19.46
N GLU A 35 -11.34 0.05 20.72
CA GLU A 35 -12.69 0.49 21.09
C GLU A 35 -12.79 2.00 21.32
N THR A 36 -11.66 2.66 21.57
CA THR A 36 -11.62 4.09 21.95
C THR A 36 -11.25 5.01 20.81
N ILE A 37 -10.78 4.49 19.67
CA ILE A 37 -10.34 5.28 18.54
C ILE A 37 -11.52 6.02 17.90
N ARG A 38 -11.35 7.33 17.70
CA ARG A 38 -12.32 8.21 17.04
C ARG A 38 -11.91 8.49 15.59
N GLN A 39 -12.83 9.01 14.79
CA GLN A 39 -12.57 9.35 13.38
C GLN A 39 -11.42 10.36 13.20
N GLU A 40 -11.28 11.31 14.12
CA GLU A 40 -10.24 12.34 14.10
C GLU A 40 -8.89 11.88 14.68
N ASP A 41 -8.83 10.68 15.25
CA ASP A 41 -7.62 10.18 15.89
C ASP A 41 -6.65 9.58 14.86
N TYR A 42 -5.37 9.82 15.07
CA TYR A 42 -4.33 9.15 14.28
C TYR A 42 -4.27 7.65 14.61
N ILE A 43 -4.29 6.81 13.57
CA ILE A 43 -4.12 5.35 13.72
C ILE A 43 -2.77 5.06 14.37
N PHE A 44 -1.66 5.52 13.77
CA PHE A 44 -0.31 5.29 14.29
C PHE A 44 0.18 6.45 15.13
N THR A 45 0.38 6.19 16.41
CA THR A 45 0.80 7.18 17.40
C THR A 45 2.18 6.83 17.93
N ALA A 46 2.96 7.84 18.31
CA ALA A 46 4.26 7.60 18.93
C ALA A 46 4.10 6.92 20.30
N SER A 47 4.75 5.77 20.51
CA SER A 47 4.68 5.02 21.79
C SER A 47 5.41 5.72 22.93
N ASP A 48 6.49 6.45 22.62
CA ASP A 48 7.33 7.14 23.61
C ASP A 48 7.00 8.63 23.61
N ARG A 49 6.28 9.07 24.65
CA ARG A 49 5.87 10.48 24.85
C ARG A 49 7.05 11.45 24.90
N THR A 50 8.23 10.98 25.28
CA THR A 50 9.45 11.80 25.43
C THR A 50 10.27 11.94 24.15
N ARG A 51 10.01 11.13 23.12
CA ARG A 51 10.65 11.27 21.78
C ARG A 51 9.82 12.12 20.81
N ILE A 52 8.62 12.52 21.22
CA ILE A 52 7.67 13.31 20.45
C ILE A 52 8.18 14.75 20.21
N PHE A 53 9.03 15.28 21.10
CA PHE A 53 9.53 16.67 21.08
C PHE A 53 10.34 17.12 19.84
N ARG A 54 10.56 16.26 18.84
CA ARG A 54 11.42 16.57 17.68
C ARG A 54 10.68 16.98 16.41
N ILE A 55 9.36 17.14 16.45
CA ILE A 55 8.61 17.70 15.32
C ILE A 55 8.26 19.17 15.64
N PRO A 56 8.99 20.16 15.12
CA PRO A 56 8.50 21.52 15.08
C PRO A 56 7.38 21.56 14.04
N SER A 57 6.15 21.28 14.46
CA SER A 57 4.98 21.74 13.71
C SER A 57 4.93 23.26 13.86
N LYS A 58 4.54 24.00 12.81
CA LYS A 58 4.22 25.44 12.94
C LYS A 58 3.14 25.71 14.02
N LYS A 59 2.39 24.68 14.45
CA LYS A 59 1.43 24.71 15.56
C LYS A 59 2.05 24.40 16.95
N ASN A 60 3.30 23.93 17.02
CA ASN A 60 4.01 23.59 18.27
C ASN A 60 4.94 24.75 18.70
N LEU A 61 4.43 25.98 18.71
CA LEU A 61 5.13 27.17 19.21
C LEU A 61 5.28 27.20 20.74
N TYR A 62 4.76 26.19 21.46
CA TYR A 62 4.81 26.14 22.91
C TYR A 62 5.47 24.85 23.40
N PRO A 63 6.64 24.91 24.07
CA PRO A 63 7.38 23.74 24.56
C PRO A 63 6.64 22.92 25.64
N ASN A 64 5.47 23.36 26.11
CA ASN A 64 4.72 22.72 27.21
C ASN A 64 3.42 21.99 26.78
N ASN A 65 3.04 22.00 25.50
CA ASN A 65 1.83 21.29 25.04
C ASN A 65 2.18 19.87 24.54
N ILE A 66 2.39 18.94 25.47
CA ILE A 66 2.41 17.51 25.15
C ILE A 66 0.97 17.12 24.76
N VAL A 67 0.66 17.20 23.48
CA VAL A 67 -0.60 16.66 22.97
C VAL A 67 -0.52 15.13 23.08
N PRO A 68 -1.36 14.46 23.89
CA PRO A 68 -1.41 13.01 23.87
C PRO A 68 -1.82 12.53 22.46
N MET A 69 -1.32 11.36 22.04
CA MET A 69 -1.66 10.76 20.73
C MET A 69 -1.17 11.53 19.50
N GLN A 70 0.02 12.14 19.56
CA GLN A 70 0.65 12.70 18.35
C GLN A 70 0.93 11.62 17.29
N PRO A 71 0.83 11.98 16.00
CA PRO A 71 1.10 11.07 14.91
C PRO A 71 2.58 10.67 14.88
N LEU A 72 2.83 9.47 14.35
CA LEU A 72 4.20 9.03 14.10
C LEU A 72 4.89 9.95 13.08
N SER A 73 6.08 10.47 13.42
CA SER A 73 6.83 11.31 12.49
C SER A 73 7.30 10.53 11.26
N THR A 74 7.31 11.18 10.09
CA THR A 74 7.81 10.59 8.84
C THR A 74 9.25 10.10 8.97
N VAL A 75 10.08 10.79 9.76
CA VAL A 75 11.46 10.39 10.05
C VAL A 75 11.50 9.08 10.84
N THR A 76 10.67 8.96 11.87
CA THR A 76 10.60 7.75 12.71
C THR A 76 10.07 6.57 11.90
N ALA A 77 9.02 6.81 11.13
CA ALA A 77 8.45 5.79 10.26
C ALA A 77 9.45 5.33 9.17
N ASN A 78 10.23 6.23 8.56
CA ASN A 78 11.33 5.85 7.66
C ASN A 78 12.44 5.06 8.36
N LYS A 79 12.77 5.39 9.62
CA LYS A 79 13.74 4.59 10.41
C LYS A 79 13.23 3.16 10.63
N MET A 80 11.93 2.99 10.89
CA MET A 80 11.31 1.67 11.00
C MET A 80 11.39 0.90 9.69
N ILE A 81 11.06 1.54 8.56
CA ILE A 81 11.19 0.93 7.22
C ILE A 81 12.62 0.45 6.98
N LYS A 82 13.63 1.30 7.21
CA LYS A 82 15.04 0.93 7.02
C LYS A 82 15.47 -0.21 7.94
N LYS A 83 15.01 -0.21 9.20
CA LYS A 83 15.28 -1.30 10.15
C LYS A 83 14.76 -2.64 9.63
N TYR A 84 13.52 -2.68 9.12
CA TYR A 84 12.95 -3.91 8.58
C TYR A 84 13.52 -4.29 7.21
N ALA A 85 13.87 -3.33 6.37
CA ALA A 85 14.58 -3.57 5.12
C ALA A 85 15.93 -4.26 5.36
N ARG A 86 16.71 -3.79 6.35
CA ARG A 86 17.96 -4.44 6.77
C ARG A 86 17.73 -5.89 7.18
N LYS A 87 16.70 -6.15 7.99
CA LYS A 87 16.34 -7.51 8.42
C LYS A 87 15.94 -8.42 7.25
N ALA A 88 15.34 -7.85 6.21
CA ALA A 88 14.97 -8.57 5.00
C ALA A 88 16.11 -8.68 3.97
N GLY A 89 17.32 -8.20 4.27
CA GLY A 89 18.45 -8.20 3.33
C GLY A 89 18.33 -7.16 2.21
N VAL A 90 17.42 -6.19 2.32
CA VAL A 90 17.20 -5.14 1.32
C VAL A 90 18.05 -3.91 1.64
N SER A 91 18.61 -3.28 0.59
CA SER A 91 19.42 -2.07 0.73
C SER A 91 18.63 -0.90 1.35
N GLU A 92 19.12 -0.39 2.48
CA GLU A 92 18.52 0.75 3.19
C GLU A 92 18.47 2.04 2.38
N LYS A 93 19.40 2.22 1.42
CA LYS A 93 19.42 3.39 0.54
C LYS A 93 18.17 3.46 -0.32
N LYS A 94 17.62 2.30 -0.69
CA LYS A 94 16.41 2.17 -1.51
C LYS A 94 15.14 2.01 -0.68
N ALA A 95 15.25 1.72 0.61
CA ALA A 95 14.12 1.54 1.51
C ALA A 95 13.62 2.87 2.09
N SER A 96 12.62 3.47 1.44
CA SER A 96 11.95 4.70 1.89
C SER A 96 10.46 4.66 1.55
N PHE A 97 9.65 5.51 2.20
CA PHE A 97 8.24 5.66 1.83
C PHE A 97 8.02 5.92 0.34
N ARG A 98 8.80 6.84 -0.23
CA ARG A 98 8.67 7.20 -1.64
C ARG A 98 9.00 6.01 -2.54
N ALA A 99 10.03 5.25 -2.22
CA ALA A 99 10.40 4.06 -2.97
C ALA A 99 9.30 2.97 -2.89
N MET A 100 8.67 2.79 -1.73
CA MET A 100 7.54 1.86 -1.58
C MET A 100 6.33 2.28 -2.42
N GLN A 101 5.99 3.57 -2.42
CA GLN A 101 4.89 4.09 -3.23
C GLN A 101 5.13 3.89 -4.73
N ILE A 102 6.35 4.18 -5.20
CA ILE A 102 6.75 3.94 -6.58
C ILE A 102 6.68 2.44 -6.91
N GLY A 103 7.22 1.58 -6.04
CA GLY A 103 7.17 0.14 -6.24
C GLY A 103 5.73 -0.41 -6.30
N ALA A 104 4.84 0.10 -5.46
CA ALA A 104 3.42 -0.29 -5.48
C ALA A 104 2.74 0.15 -6.79
N LYS A 105 3.02 1.37 -7.26
CA LYS A 105 2.54 1.86 -8.55
C LYS A 105 3.02 1.00 -9.71
N LEU A 106 4.32 0.72 -9.78
CA LEU A 106 4.92 -0.12 -10.82
C LEU A 106 4.35 -1.55 -10.80
N LYS A 107 4.13 -2.12 -9.61
CA LYS A 107 3.50 -3.45 -9.48
C LYS A 107 2.08 -3.44 -10.08
N LYS A 108 1.29 -2.41 -9.82
CA LYS A 108 -0.06 -2.26 -10.36
C LYS A 108 -0.05 -2.14 -11.89
N GLU A 109 0.84 -1.29 -12.42
CA GLU A 109 1.00 -1.10 -13.87
C GLU A 109 1.43 -2.40 -14.57
N ASN A 110 2.41 -3.12 -14.02
CA ASN A 110 2.85 -4.41 -14.56
C ASN A 110 1.75 -5.48 -14.50
N GLN A 111 0.95 -5.51 -13.42
CA GLN A 111 -0.16 -6.45 -13.31
C GLN A 111 -1.23 -6.18 -14.37
N GLN A 112 -1.57 -4.91 -14.61
CA GLN A 112 -2.52 -4.52 -15.66
C GLN A 112 -2.00 -4.92 -17.05
N ARG A 113 -0.71 -4.67 -17.31
CA ARG A 113 -0.07 -5.04 -18.57
C ARG A 113 -0.09 -6.55 -18.80
N MET A 114 0.26 -7.36 -17.80
CA MET A 114 0.22 -8.82 -17.96
C MET A 114 -1.20 -9.34 -18.16
N MET A 115 -2.22 -8.73 -17.54
CA MET A 115 -3.62 -9.09 -17.77
C MET A 115 -4.02 -8.83 -19.22
N SER A 116 -3.69 -7.66 -19.78
CA SER A 116 -3.98 -7.36 -21.19
C SER A 116 -3.23 -8.28 -22.16
N GLU A 117 -1.96 -8.58 -21.88
CA GLU A 117 -1.17 -9.49 -22.70
C GLU A 117 -1.75 -10.92 -22.66
N ASN A 118 -2.23 -11.38 -21.50
CA ASN A 118 -2.87 -12.70 -21.36
C ASN A 118 -4.22 -12.78 -22.09
N GLU A 119 -5.01 -11.71 -22.08
CA GLU A 119 -6.25 -11.62 -22.85
C GLU A 119 -5.97 -11.71 -24.36
N GLU A 120 -4.94 -11.03 -24.84
CA GLU A 120 -4.53 -11.07 -26.23
C GLU A 120 -4.01 -12.47 -26.64
N ILE A 121 -3.16 -13.08 -25.82
CA ILE A 121 -2.70 -14.46 -26.02
C ILE A 121 -3.89 -15.43 -26.11
N THR A 122 -4.90 -15.26 -25.24
CA THR A 122 -6.09 -16.11 -25.25
C THR A 122 -6.89 -15.95 -26.55
N ARG A 123 -7.06 -14.71 -27.03
CA ARG A 123 -7.71 -14.44 -28.33
C ARG A 123 -6.95 -15.05 -29.50
N LEU A 124 -5.63 -14.91 -29.51
CA LEU A 124 -4.79 -15.48 -30.57
C LEU A 124 -4.84 -17.01 -30.59
N LYS A 125 -4.81 -17.66 -29.42
CA LYS A 125 -4.97 -19.12 -29.32
C LYS A 125 -6.32 -19.59 -29.87
N ALA A 126 -7.40 -18.88 -29.55
CA ALA A 126 -8.73 -19.21 -30.10
C ALA A 126 -8.76 -19.08 -31.63
N LYS A 127 -8.13 -18.04 -32.18
CA LYS A 127 -8.06 -17.83 -33.63
C LYS A 127 -7.20 -18.88 -34.34
N ILE A 128 -6.08 -19.30 -33.73
CA ILE A 128 -5.25 -20.39 -34.25
C ILE A 128 -6.05 -21.69 -34.29
N ALA A 129 -6.75 -22.04 -33.20
CA ALA A 129 -7.58 -23.24 -33.15
C ALA A 129 -8.69 -23.24 -34.21
N GLU A 130 -9.31 -22.08 -34.47
CA GLU A 130 -10.30 -21.94 -35.56
C GLU A 130 -9.66 -22.16 -36.94
N LEU A 131 -8.47 -21.61 -37.18
CA LEU A 131 -7.75 -21.79 -38.43
C LEU A 131 -7.33 -23.25 -38.65
N GLU A 132 -6.85 -23.92 -37.61
CA GLU A 132 -6.50 -25.34 -37.64
C GLU A 132 -7.71 -26.22 -37.97
N ALA A 133 -8.87 -25.95 -37.35
CA ALA A 133 -10.11 -26.66 -37.66
C ALA A 133 -10.53 -26.48 -39.13
N ARG A 134 -10.47 -25.25 -39.65
CA ARG A 134 -10.76 -24.95 -41.06
C ARG A 134 -9.78 -25.63 -42.03
N LEU A 135 -8.54 -25.84 -41.62
CA LEU A 135 -7.51 -26.47 -42.44
C LEU A 135 -7.77 -27.98 -42.54
N ASN A 136 -8.05 -28.64 -41.40
CA ASN A 136 -8.45 -30.04 -41.36
C ASN A 136 -9.72 -30.33 -42.18
N GLU A 137 -10.72 -29.43 -42.13
CA GLU A 137 -11.94 -29.56 -42.96
C GLU A 137 -11.65 -29.48 -44.47
N LYS A 138 -10.64 -28.72 -44.89
CA LYS A 138 -10.24 -28.61 -46.30
C LYS A 138 -9.48 -29.86 -46.75
N GLU A 139 -8.58 -30.37 -45.94
CA GLU A 139 -7.82 -31.60 -46.24
C GLU A 139 -8.76 -32.81 -46.38
N ASN A 140 -9.75 -32.96 -45.49
CA ASN A 140 -10.75 -34.03 -45.57
C ASN A 140 -11.70 -33.93 -46.77
N LYS A 141 -11.84 -32.76 -47.40
CA LYS A 141 -12.66 -32.57 -48.61
C LYS A 141 -11.90 -32.83 -49.92
N GLN A 142 -10.58 -33.00 -49.85
CA GLN A 142 -9.71 -33.25 -51.00
C GLN A 142 -9.23 -34.71 -51.11
N SER A 143 -9.51 -35.53 -50.09
CA SER A 143 -9.32 -36.99 -50.11
C SER A 143 -10.63 -37.69 -50.46
#